data_AF-A0A814LGV4-F1
#
_entry.id   AF-A0A814LGV4-F1
#
_cell.length_a   1.000
_cell.length_b   1.000
_cell.length_c   1.000
_cell.angle_alpha   90.00
_cell.angle_beta   90.00
_cell.angle_gamma   90.00
#
_symmetry.space_group_name_H-M   'P 1'
#
loop_
_entity.id
_entity.type
_entity.pdbx_description
1 polymer ?
#
loop_
_entity_poly.entity_id
_entity_poly.type
_entity_poly.pdbx_seq_one_letter_code
_entity_poly.pdbx_strand_id
1 'polypeptide(L)'
;MKWHVGDPTGTVIVGTPGVFGNTSTLLNTTMAARMDQWSNLYVVDRSNNRIQLFCSGTTTGMTVARTGTGGSTLRGPYDVAFDSQMNFLIRCIGSSIIDNDNALVVLQQTFNYNFEYIFQTRLTTHEFIDYLKILLSKHNHDINNSSIIDQT
;
A
#
# COMPACT_ATOMS: atom_id res chain seq x y z
N MET A 1 -5.20 2.97 -14.02
CA MET A 1 -4.84 3.42 -15.39
C MET A 1 -3.56 4.23 -15.27
N LYS A 2 -2.69 4.20 -16.27
CA LYS A 2 -1.53 5.10 -16.38
C LYS A 2 -1.75 6.05 -17.54
N TRP A 3 -1.43 7.31 -17.32
CA TRP A 3 -1.46 8.35 -18.35
C TRP A 3 -0.05 8.91 -18.50
N HIS A 4 0.39 9.10 -19.74
CA HIS A 4 1.49 10.01 -20.01
C HIS A 4 0.94 11.39 -20.36
N VAL A 5 1.66 12.44 -19.96
CA VAL A 5 1.28 13.81 -20.27
C VAL A 5 1.27 13.98 -21.78
N GLY A 6 0.14 14.42 -22.32
CA GLY A 6 -0.07 14.59 -23.76
C GLY A 6 -0.73 13.40 -24.46
N ASP A 7 -0.87 12.24 -23.81
CA ASP A 7 -1.68 11.16 -24.37
C ASP A 7 -3.16 11.58 -24.38
N PRO A 8 -3.95 11.18 -25.40
CA PRO A 8 -5.39 11.41 -25.42
C PRO A 8 -6.18 10.39 -24.58
N THR A 9 -5.55 9.28 -24.19
CA THR A 9 -6.15 8.18 -23.44
C THR A 9 -5.13 7.50 -22.53
N GLY A 10 -5.58 6.99 -21.39
CA GLY A 10 -4.74 6.20 -20.49
C GLY A 10 -4.69 4.72 -20.83
N THR A 11 -3.59 4.08 -20.48
CA THR A 11 -3.42 2.63 -20.58
C THR A 11 -3.91 1.94 -19.31
N VAL A 12 -4.67 0.86 -19.46
CA VAL A 12 -5.02 -0.02 -18.33
C VAL A 12 -3.78 -0.83 -17.96
N ILE A 13 -3.35 -0.73 -16.70
CA ILE A 13 -2.22 -1.52 -16.18
C ILE A 13 -2.72 -2.83 -15.58
N VAL A 14 -3.80 -2.78 -14.82
CA VAL A 14 -4.35 -3.91 -14.05
C VAL A 14 -5.87 -3.82 -13.98
N GLY A 15 -6.52 -4.98 -13.84
CA GLY A 15 -7.97 -5.09 -13.85
C GLY A 15 -8.59 -4.89 -15.24
N THR A 16 -9.90 -5.07 -15.33
CA THR A 16 -10.68 -4.85 -16.54
C THR A 16 -11.74 -3.80 -16.25
N PRO A 17 -11.71 -2.63 -16.91
CA PRO A 17 -12.73 -1.60 -16.71
C PRO A 17 -14.15 -2.15 -16.85
N GLY A 18 -15.01 -1.85 -15.88
CA GLY A 18 -16.40 -2.32 -15.86
C GLY A 18 -16.61 -3.76 -15.40
N VAL A 19 -15.55 -4.52 -15.11
CA VAL A 19 -15.65 -5.90 -14.62
C VAL A 19 -15.08 -5.99 -13.22
N PHE A 20 -15.93 -6.35 -12.26
CA PHE A 20 -15.56 -6.53 -10.86
C PHE A 20 -15.41 -8.01 -10.52
N GLY A 21 -14.46 -8.35 -9.65
CA GLY A 21 -14.24 -9.72 -9.21
C GLY A 21 -13.18 -9.84 -8.14
N ASN A 22 -12.90 -11.06 -7.71
CA ASN A 22 -11.97 -11.37 -6.61
C ASN A 22 -10.81 -12.30 -7.02
N THR A 23 -10.68 -12.61 -8.31
CA THR A 23 -9.53 -13.36 -8.84
C THR A 23 -8.25 -12.53 -8.74
N SER A 24 -7.10 -13.13 -9.07
CA SER A 24 -5.81 -12.43 -9.08
C SER A 24 -5.72 -11.31 -10.13
N THR A 25 -6.54 -11.37 -11.18
CA THR A 25 -6.56 -10.39 -12.28
C THR A 25 -7.68 -9.36 -12.18
N LEU A 26 -8.66 -9.58 -11.29
CA LEU A 26 -9.80 -8.69 -11.09
C LEU A 26 -9.71 -7.95 -9.76
N LEU A 27 -10.39 -6.81 -9.71
CA LEU A 27 -10.45 -5.90 -8.58
C LEU A 27 -11.91 -5.56 -8.28
N ASN A 28 -12.20 -5.12 -7.05
CA ASN A 28 -13.55 -4.77 -6.63
C ASN A 28 -13.55 -3.52 -5.72
N THR A 29 -14.12 -2.42 -6.24
CA THR A 29 -14.28 -1.15 -5.51
C THR A 29 -12.96 -0.70 -4.85
N THR A 30 -11.93 -0.47 -5.67
CA THR A 30 -10.62 -0.05 -5.16
C THR A 30 -10.67 1.34 -4.53
N MET A 31 -9.85 1.60 -3.51
CA MET A 31 -9.78 2.93 -2.87
C MET A 31 -8.49 3.69 -3.17
N ALA A 32 -7.38 2.97 -3.31
CA ALA A 32 -6.07 3.57 -3.52
C ALA A 32 -5.18 2.65 -4.33
N ALA A 33 -4.20 3.26 -4.99
CA ALA A 33 -3.07 2.57 -5.57
C ALA A 33 -1.78 3.36 -5.30
N ARG A 34 -0.65 2.66 -5.15
CA ARG A 34 0.69 3.25 -5.00
C ARG A 34 1.70 2.44 -5.78
N MET A 35 2.69 3.11 -6.35
CA MET A 35 3.85 2.46 -6.95
C MET A 35 5.05 2.56 -6.02
N ASP A 36 5.87 1.51 -5.98
CA ASP A 36 7.21 1.58 -5.37
C ASP A 36 8.27 2.07 -6.39
N GLN A 37 9.50 2.21 -5.92
CA GLN A 37 10.66 2.60 -6.75
C GLN A 37 11.01 1.60 -7.87
N TRP A 38 10.52 0.36 -7.79
CA TRP A 38 10.71 -0.68 -8.80
C TRP A 38 9.52 -0.79 -9.77
N SER A 39 8.59 0.17 -9.72
CA SER A 39 7.37 0.20 -10.54
C SER A 39 6.40 -0.96 -10.27
N ASN A 40 6.47 -1.57 -9.10
CA ASN A 40 5.43 -2.49 -8.65
C ASN A 40 4.22 -1.70 -8.17
N LEU A 41 3.02 -2.15 -8.54
CA LEU A 41 1.76 -1.50 -8.22
C LEU A 41 1.04 -2.22 -7.08
N TYR A 42 0.80 -1.49 -6.01
CA TYR A 42 0.02 -1.94 -4.87
C TYR A 42 -1.36 -1.33 -4.92
N VAL A 43 -2.40 -2.16 -4.87
CA VAL A 43 -3.79 -1.75 -5.00
C VAL A 43 -4.56 -2.14 -3.74
N VAL A 44 -5.23 -1.15 -3.16
CA VAL A 44 -6.20 -1.34 -2.08
C VAL A 44 -7.51 -1.82 -2.70
N ASP A 45 -7.73 -3.13 -2.67
CA ASP A 45 -8.91 -3.80 -3.21
C ASP A 45 -9.96 -3.96 -2.09
N ARG A 46 -10.63 -2.84 -1.78
CA ARG A 46 -11.38 -2.65 -0.53
C ARG A 46 -12.52 -3.64 -0.36
N SER A 47 -13.37 -3.83 -1.37
CA SER A 47 -14.53 -4.72 -1.23
C SER A 47 -14.11 -6.19 -1.14
N ASN A 48 -12.91 -6.52 -1.62
CA ASN A 48 -12.30 -7.84 -1.42
C ASN A 48 -11.45 -7.91 -0.14
N ASN A 49 -11.39 -6.85 0.67
CA ASN A 49 -10.68 -6.81 1.96
C ASN A 49 -9.21 -7.26 1.85
N ARG A 50 -8.50 -6.80 0.80
CA ARG A 50 -7.12 -7.20 0.50
C ARG A 50 -6.28 -6.06 -0.08
N ILE A 51 -4.96 -6.25 -0.02
CA ILE A 51 -3.99 -5.49 -0.81
C ILE A 51 -3.41 -6.43 -1.87
N GLN A 52 -3.46 -6.00 -3.13
CA GLN A 52 -2.89 -6.73 -4.28
C GLN A 52 -1.59 -6.07 -4.72
N LEU A 53 -0.56 -6.87 -4.95
CA LEU A 53 0.70 -6.48 -5.58
C LEU A 53 0.72 -6.97 -7.03
N PHE A 54 0.95 -6.05 -7.96
CA PHE A 54 1.23 -6.35 -9.36
C PHE A 54 2.66 -5.95 -9.65
N CYS A 55 3.51 -6.94 -9.93
CA CYS A 55 4.89 -6.66 -10.30
C CYS A 55 4.93 -5.87 -11.62
N SER A 56 5.98 -5.07 -11.81
CA SER A 56 6.13 -4.30 -13.05
C SER A 56 5.96 -5.19 -14.29
N GLY A 57 5.04 -4.80 -15.17
CA GLY A 57 4.73 -5.55 -16.40
C GLY A 57 3.78 -6.73 -16.25
N THR A 58 3.28 -7.06 -15.04
CA THR A 58 2.32 -8.14 -14.83
C THR A 58 0.89 -7.62 -14.64
N THR A 59 -0.08 -8.42 -15.08
CA THR A 59 -1.52 -8.17 -14.87
C THR A 59 -2.13 -9.11 -13.81
N THR A 60 -1.34 -10.06 -13.33
CA THR A 60 -1.73 -11.01 -12.28
C THR A 60 -1.23 -10.49 -10.94
N GLY A 61 -2.18 -10.24 -10.04
CA GLY A 61 -1.91 -9.75 -8.70
C GLY A 61 -1.64 -10.87 -7.70
N MET A 62 -0.66 -10.62 -6.83
CA MET A 62 -0.39 -11.41 -5.63
C MET A 62 -1.04 -10.75 -4.43
N THR A 63 -1.79 -11.52 -3.63
CA THR A 63 -2.39 -10.98 -2.40
C THR A 63 -1.31 -10.92 -1.33
N VAL A 64 -0.84 -9.71 -1.04
CA VAL A 64 0.19 -9.46 -0.02
C VAL A 64 -0.41 -9.23 1.35
N ALA A 65 -1.70 -8.90 1.44
CA ALA A 65 -2.41 -8.78 2.71
C ALA A 65 -3.90 -9.04 2.54
N ARG A 66 -4.55 -9.73 3.49
CA ARG A 66 -5.99 -10.03 3.48
C ARG A 66 -6.57 -10.30 4.85
N THR A 67 -7.90 -10.31 4.96
CA THR A 67 -8.58 -10.85 6.16
C THR A 67 -8.43 -12.37 6.26
N GLY A 68 -8.09 -12.87 7.46
CA GLY A 68 -8.40 -14.25 7.89
C GLY A 68 -7.25 -15.26 7.92
N THR A 69 -5.99 -14.87 7.73
CA THR A 69 -4.84 -15.76 7.98
C THR A 69 -3.68 -15.01 8.63
N GLY A 70 -3.24 -15.46 9.82
CA GLY A 70 -1.94 -15.08 10.39
C GLY A 70 -1.86 -13.78 11.20
N GLY A 71 -2.96 -13.27 11.76
CA GLY A 71 -2.92 -12.25 12.83
C GLY A 71 -3.33 -10.82 12.45
N SER A 72 -3.49 -10.48 11.16
CA SER A 72 -4.12 -9.22 10.74
C SER A 72 -5.44 -9.46 10.00
N THR A 73 -6.47 -8.71 10.37
CA THR A 73 -7.73 -8.67 9.62
C THR A 73 -7.82 -7.31 8.92
N LEU A 74 -7.57 -7.28 7.61
CA LEU A 74 -7.79 -6.09 6.80
C LEU A 74 -9.28 -5.92 6.52
N ARG A 75 -9.98 -5.15 7.36
CA ARG A 75 -11.38 -4.81 7.13
C ARG A 75 -11.47 -3.45 6.44
N GLY A 76 -12.04 -3.44 5.24
CA GLY A 76 -12.26 -2.22 4.47
C GLY A 76 -11.01 -1.34 4.36
N PRO A 77 -9.87 -1.86 3.86
CA PRO A 77 -8.67 -1.06 3.69
C PRO A 77 -9.00 0.13 2.78
N TYR A 78 -8.45 1.29 3.12
CA TYR A 78 -8.75 2.54 2.44
C TYR A 78 -7.52 3.13 1.76
N ASP A 79 -6.37 3.05 2.44
CA ASP A 79 -5.12 3.57 1.89
C ASP A 79 -3.94 2.69 2.26
N VAL A 80 -2.87 2.81 1.49
CA VAL A 80 -1.59 2.14 1.70
C VAL A 80 -0.45 3.14 1.50
N ALA A 81 0.55 3.07 2.36
CA ALA A 81 1.79 3.82 2.26
C ALA A 81 2.98 2.94 2.63
N PHE A 82 4.18 3.40 2.28
CA PHE A 82 5.44 2.74 2.58
C PHE A 82 6.30 3.64 3.45
N ASP A 83 7.04 3.05 4.39
CA ASP A 83 8.16 3.75 5.01
C ASP A 83 9.44 3.63 4.16
N SER A 84 10.52 4.27 4.62
CA SER A 84 11.84 4.21 3.97
C SER A 84 12.46 2.80 3.94
N GLN A 85 11.91 1.86 4.71
CA GLN A 85 12.32 0.46 4.80
C GLN A 85 11.36 -0.46 4.04
N MET A 86 10.36 0.10 3.35
CA MET A 86 9.30 -0.60 2.61
C MET A 86 8.36 -1.47 3.45
N ASN A 87 8.19 -1.12 4.73
CA ASN A 87 7.08 -1.64 5.52
C ASN A 87 5.77 -0.99 5.08
N PHE A 88 4.69 -1.78 5.10
CA PHE A 88 3.36 -1.33 4.70
C PHE A 88 2.67 -0.68 5.88
N LEU A 89 2.14 0.51 5.63
CA LEU A 89 1.23 1.23 6.50
C LEU A 89 -0.14 1.19 5.83
N ILE A 90 -1.06 0.39 6.35
CA ILE A 90 -2.39 0.26 5.78
C ILE A 90 -3.40 0.92 6.70
N ARG A 91 -4.15 1.90 6.18
CA ARG A 91 -5.27 2.50 6.89
C ARG A 91 -6.52 1.67 6.65
N CYS A 92 -7.05 1.07 7.72
CA CYS A 92 -8.31 0.33 7.70
C CYS A 92 -9.43 1.12 8.37
N ILE A 93 -10.65 1.02 7.84
CA ILE A 93 -11.84 1.49 8.54
C ILE A 93 -12.43 0.29 9.28
N GLY A 94 -12.38 0.33 10.62
CA GLY A 94 -13.02 -0.69 11.45
C GLY A 94 -14.53 -0.75 11.17
N SER A 95 -15.07 -1.94 10.93
CA SER A 95 -16.52 -2.17 10.80
C SER A 95 -17.06 -2.95 12.00
N SER A 96 -16.60 -2.62 13.20
CA SER A 96 -17.09 -3.23 14.45
C SER A 96 -17.59 -2.10 15.34
N ILE A 97 -18.81 -2.25 15.85
CA ILE A 97 -19.51 -1.31 16.75
C ILE A 97 -18.75 -1.09 18.09
N ILE A 98 -17.60 -1.75 18.25
CA ILE A 98 -16.70 -1.69 19.41
C ILE A 98 -15.42 -0.87 19.11
N ASP A 99 -14.99 -0.75 17.85
CA ASP A 99 -13.72 -0.10 17.46
C ASP A 99 -13.97 0.92 16.32
N ASN A 100 -14.32 2.15 16.68
CA ASN A 100 -14.38 3.30 15.75
C ASN A 100 -12.99 3.85 15.39
N ASP A 101 -11.92 3.20 15.83
CA ASP A 101 -10.56 3.61 15.55
C ASP A 101 -10.15 3.12 14.16
N ASN A 102 -9.80 4.07 13.30
CA ASN A 102 -9.03 3.82 12.09
C ASN A 102 -7.80 2.99 12.48
N ALA A 103 -7.82 1.69 12.23
CA ALA A 103 -6.74 0.80 12.61
C ALA A 103 -5.62 0.94 11.57
N LEU A 104 -4.43 1.32 12.03
CA LEU A 104 -3.24 1.24 11.21
C LEU A 104 -2.61 -0.14 11.39
N VAL A 105 -2.50 -0.87 10.29
CA VAL A 105 -1.85 -2.18 10.26
C VAL A 105 -0.45 -1.99 9.68
N VAL A 106 0.57 -2.33 10.47
CA VAL A 106 1.95 -2.39 9.99
C VAL A 106 2.25 -3.82 9.56
N LEU A 107 2.59 -4.01 8.28
CA LEU A 107 3.08 -5.28 7.77
C LEU A 107 4.52 -5.14 7.34
N GLN A 108 5.35 -6.08 7.76
CA GLN A 108 6.75 -6.18 7.34
C GLN A 108 6.87 -7.26 6.28
N GLN A 109 7.60 -6.96 5.21
CA GLN A 109 8.01 -7.97 4.25
C GLN A 109 9.00 -8.90 4.94
N THR A 110 8.71 -10.20 4.99
CA THR A 110 9.76 -11.17 5.33
C THR A 110 10.58 -11.49 4.09
N PHE A 111 11.89 -11.62 4.23
CA PHE A 111 12.79 -12.06 3.13
C PHE A 111 12.65 -13.56 2.89
N ASN A 112 11.45 -14.00 2.53
CA ASN A 112 11.16 -15.36 2.07
C ASN A 112 10.71 -15.30 0.60
N TYR A 113 11.03 -16.35 -0.16
CA TYR A 113 10.81 -16.43 -1.62
C TYR A 113 9.36 -16.25 -2.07
N ASN A 114 8.41 -16.19 -1.14
CA ASN A 114 6.97 -16.10 -1.40
C ASN A 114 6.41 -14.67 -1.33
N PHE A 115 7.23 -13.65 -1.04
CA PHE A 115 6.78 -12.24 -0.89
C PHE A 115 5.62 -12.08 0.11
N GLU A 116 5.57 -12.92 1.14
CA GLU A 116 4.55 -12.84 2.17
C GLU A 116 4.86 -11.70 3.14
N TYR A 117 3.84 -10.90 3.46
CA TYR A 117 3.92 -9.87 4.48
C TYR A 117 3.30 -10.41 5.76
N ILE A 118 4.04 -10.28 6.87
CA ILE A 118 3.59 -10.75 8.18
C ILE A 118 3.09 -9.55 8.98
N PHE A 119 2.01 -9.76 9.71
CA PHE A 119 1.50 -8.77 10.64
C PHE A 119 2.50 -8.53 11.76
N GLN A 120 2.90 -7.27 11.93
CA GLN A 120 3.84 -6.88 12.97
C GLN A 120 3.11 -6.26 14.17
N THR A 121 2.29 -5.24 13.94
CA THR A 121 1.55 -4.56 15.02
C THR A 121 0.36 -3.74 14.52
N ARG A 122 -0.60 -3.45 15.41
CA ARG A 122 -1.70 -2.50 15.19
C ARG A 122 -1.40 -1.23 15.99
N LEU A 123 -1.30 -0.10 15.31
CA LEU A 123 -1.09 1.21 15.95
C LEU A 123 -2.41 1.97 16.09
N THR A 124 -2.54 2.71 17.19
CA THR A 124 -3.62 3.67 17.42
C THR A 124 -3.45 4.90 16.52
N THR A 125 -4.50 5.73 16.41
CA THR A 125 -4.45 6.96 15.58
C THR A 125 -3.42 7.98 16.10
N HIS A 126 -3.13 8.00 17.40
CA HIS A 126 -2.11 8.88 17.99
C HIS A 126 -0.69 8.41 17.64
N GLU A 127 -0.43 7.10 17.79
CA GLU A 127 0.83 6.47 17.39
C GLU A 127 1.08 6.61 15.88
N PHE A 128 0.02 6.64 15.05
CA PHE A 128 0.11 6.93 13.62
C PHE A 128 0.60 8.34 13.31
N ILE A 129 0.08 9.37 13.98
CA ILE A 129 0.53 10.75 13.76
C ILE A 129 2.00 10.89 14.13
N ASP A 130 2.43 10.27 15.22
CA ASP A 130 3.83 10.31 15.65
C ASP A 130 4.74 9.49 14.74
N TYR A 131 4.27 8.34 14.25
CA TYR A 131 4.98 7.57 13.23
C TYR A 131 5.12 8.36 11.91
N LEU A 132 4.06 9.04 11.44
CA LEU A 132 4.12 9.91 10.26
C LEU A 132 5.05 11.10 10.46
N LYS A 133 5.03 11.75 11.65
CA LYS A 133 5.98 12.83 11.96
C LYS A 133 7.42 12.33 11.93
N ILE A 134 7.70 11.14 12.48
CA ILE A 134 9.03 10.52 12.42
C ILE A 134 9.42 10.25 10.96
N LEU A 135 8.53 9.67 10.16
CA LEU A 135 8.79 9.37 8.75
C LEU A 135 9.08 10.63 7.94
N LEU A 136 8.27 11.67 8.10
CA LEU A 136 8.43 12.97 7.41
C LEU A 136 9.65 13.74 7.91
N SER A 137 10.02 13.61 9.20
CA SER A 137 11.21 14.25 9.77
C SER A 137 12.52 13.66 9.25
N LYS A 138 12.57 12.34 9.02
CA LYS A 138 13.73 11.66 8.42
C LYS A 138 13.94 12.11 6.97
N HIS A 139 12.85 12.25 6.21
CA HIS A 139 12.92 12.76 4.84
C HIS A 139 13.41 14.23 4.79
N ASN A 140 13.11 15.06 5.80
CA ASN A 140 13.62 16.43 5.88
C ASN A 140 15.09 16.53 6.33
N HIS A 141 15.61 15.51 7.03
CA HIS A 141 17.00 15.47 7.45
C HIS A 141 17.96 15.09 6.29
N ASP A 142 17.47 14.32 5.31
CA ASP A 142 18.24 13.92 4.13
C ASP A 142 18.37 15.04 3.06
N ILE A 143 17.40 15.96 3.00
CA ILE A 143 17.46 17.14 2.10
C ILE A 143 18.46 18.19 2.60
N ASN A 144 18.65 18.29 3.93
CA ASN A 144 19.61 19.23 4.52
C ASN A 144 21.05 18.71 4.55
N ASN A 145 21.26 17.42 4.26
CA ASN A 145 22.59 16.79 4.19
C ASN A 145 23.07 16.50 2.75
N SER A 146 22.28 16.85 1.73
CA SER A 146 22.62 16.66 0.31
C SER A 146 22.99 17.96 -0.42
N SER A 147 23.24 19.06 0.30
CA SER A 147 23.85 20.28 -0.25
C SER A 147 25.21 20.54 0.40
N ILE A 148 26.26 20.06 -0.25
CA ILE A 148 27.58 20.69 -0.49
C ILE A 148 28.40 19.61 -1.21
N ILE A 149 28.28 19.57 -2.54
CA ILE A 149 29.45 19.55 -3.43
C ILE A 149 29.04 20.43 -4.61
N ASP A 150 29.16 21.74 -4.42
CA ASP A 150 29.24 22.68 -5.53
C ASP A 150 30.66 22.63 -6.10
N GLN A 151 30.71 22.96 -7.37
CA GLN A 151 31.75 22.85 -8.36
C GLN A 151 33.06 23.55 -7.97
N THR A 152 34.18 22.93 -8.35
CA THR A 152 35.29 23.57 -9.07
C THR A 152 35.89 22.58 -10.05
#